data_AF-A0A9Y2L044-F1
#
_entry.id   AF-A0A9Y2L044-F1
#
_cell.length_a   1.000
_cell.length_b   1.000
_cell.length_c   1.000
_cell.angle_alpha   90.00
_cell.angle_beta   90.00
_cell.angle_gamma   90.00
#
_symmetry.space_group_name_H-M   'P 1'
#
loop_
_entity.id
_entity.type
_entity.pdbx_description
1 polymer ?
#
loop_
_entity_poly.entity_id
_entity_poly.type
_entity_poly.pdbx_seq_one_letter_code
_entity_poly.pdbx_strand_id
1 'polypeptide(L)' 'MRNWILSAIAFVVLSACGVDGEPVQPSLNAGVGISDSGVYAGGSLGLHKGPLSLYLGF' A
#
# COMPACT_ATOMS: atom_id res chain seq x y z
N MET A 1 -11.11 -15.42 -31.51
CA MET A 1 -9.83 -16.02 -31.05
C MET A 1 -8.69 -15.01 -30.99
N ARG A 2 -8.51 -14.13 -32.00
CA ARG A 2 -7.44 -13.10 -32.03
C ARG A 2 -7.49 -12.07 -30.88
N ASN A 3 -8.68 -11.76 -30.38
CA ASN A 3 -8.92 -10.76 -29.33
C ASN A 3 -8.40 -11.21 -27.96
N TRP A 4 -8.49 -12.51 -27.67
CA TRP A 4 -8.03 -13.10 -26.41
C TRP A 4 -6.50 -13.09 -26.30
N ILE A 5 -5.82 -13.30 -27.43
CA ILE A 5 -4.35 -13.24 -27.52
C ILE A 5 -3.85 -11.84 -27.18
N LEU A 6 -4.50 -10.80 -27.69
CA LEU A 6 -4.15 -9.41 -27.37
C LEU A 6 -4.34 -9.08 -25.87
N SER A 7 -5.42 -9.59 -25.27
CA SER A 7 -5.67 -9.41 -23.83
C SER A 7 -4.61 -10.11 -22.98
N ALA A 8 -4.22 -11.34 -23.33
CA ALA A 8 -3.19 -12.08 -22.61
C ALA A 8 -1.83 -11.38 -22.66
N ILE A 9 -1.45 -10.84 -23.82
CA ILE A 9 -0.20 -10.09 -24.00
C ILE A 9 -0.21 -8.80 -23.17
N ALA A 10 -1.34 -8.09 -23.11
CA ALA A 10 -1.46 -6.87 -22.30
C ALA A 10 -1.24 -7.13 -20.80
N PHE A 11 -1.79 -8.22 -20.26
CA PHE A 11 -1.58 -8.59 -18.85
C PHE A 11 -0.12 -8.92 -18.54
N VAL A 12 0.57 -9.62 -19.43
CA VAL A 12 1.99 -9.96 -19.25
C VAL A 12 2.87 -8.71 -19.23
N VAL A 13 2.60 -7.74 -20.10
CA VAL A 13 3.34 -6.47 -20.15
C VAL A 13 3.09 -5.61 -18.90
N LEU A 14 1.86 -5.60 -18.36
CA LEU A 14 1.56 -4.89 -17.11
C LEU A 14 2.30 -5.48 -15.91
N SER A 15 2.32 -6.81 -15.77
CA SER A 15 3.01 -7.48 -14.67
C SER A 15 4.53 -7.28 -14.74
N ALA A 16 5.09 -7.17 -15.95
CA ALA A 16 6.50 -6.88 -16.17
C ALA A 16 6.91 -5.43 -15.82
N CYS A 17 5.95 -4.50 -15.70
CA CYS A 17 6.19 -3.10 -15.33
C CYS A 17 6.39 -2.90 -13.81
N GLY A 18 6.62 -3.96 -13.04
CA GLY A 18 7.12 -3.84 -11.66
C GLY A 18 6.04 -3.70 -10.60
N VAL A 19 5.06 -4.61 -10.58
CA VAL A 19 4.25 -4.83 -9.37
C VAL A 19 5.11 -5.29 -8.18
N ASP A 20 6.23 -5.94 -8.48
CA ASP A 20 7.32 -6.28 -7.56
C ASP A 20 8.39 -5.18 -7.54
N GLY A 21 7.98 -3.95 -7.21
CA GLY A 21 8.95 -2.89 -6.94
C GLY A 21 9.71 -3.17 -5.65
N GLU A 22 10.92 -2.61 -5.52
CA GLU A 22 11.75 -2.70 -4.30
C GLU A 22 10.94 -2.47 -3.00
N PRO A 23 11.24 -3.21 -1.92
CA PRO A 23 10.50 -3.11 -0.67
C PRO A 23 10.57 -1.67 -0.14
N VAL A 24 9.42 -0.98 -0.22
CA VAL A 24 9.25 0.36 0.33
C VAL A 24 9.17 0.24 1.83
N GLN A 25 10.04 0.94 2.55
CA GLN A 25 10.03 0.92 4.01
C GLN A 25 8.72 1.54 4.52
N PRO A 26 7.87 0.77 5.22
CA PRO A 26 6.68 1.30 5.84
C PRO A 26 7.05 2.17 7.05
N SER A 27 6.39 3.30 7.20
CA SER A 27 6.40 4.07 8.44
C SER A 27 5.31 3.52 9.35
N LEU A 28 5.69 3.09 10.56
CA LEU A 28 4.76 2.62 11.58
C LEU A 28 4.66 3.68 12.67
N ASN A 29 3.46 4.17 12.93
CA ASN A 29 3.15 5.09 14.01
C ASN A 29 2.14 4.43 14.94
N ALA A 30 2.58 4.02 16.13
CA ALA A 30 1.71 3.43 17.15
C ALA A 30 1.82 4.28 18.42
N GLY A 31 0.67 4.62 18.99
CA GLY A 31 0.57 5.47 20.17
C GLY A 31 -0.52 4.99 21.11
N VAL A 32 -0.34 5.27 22.39
CA VAL A 32 -1.36 5.04 23.42
C VAL A 32 -1.74 6.40 23.97
N GLY A 33 -3.00 6.80 23.74
CA GLY A 33 -3.58 8.03 24.23
C GLY A 33 -4.34 7.80 25.54
N ILE A 34 -4.20 8.74 26.46
CA ILE A 34 -4.94 8.76 27.72
C ILE A 34 -5.83 10.00 27.69
N SER A 35 -7.11 9.82 27.97
CA SER A 35 -8.11 10.88 28.02
C SER A 35 -8.99 10.71 29.26
N ASP A 36 -9.77 11.73 29.61
CA ASP A 36 -10.78 11.61 30.67
C ASP A 36 -11.79 10.48 30.42
N SER A 37 -12.02 10.11 29.15
CA SER A 37 -12.85 8.98 28.73
C SER A 37 -12.16 7.60 28.78
N GLY A 38 -10.89 7.55 29.17
CA GLY A 38 -10.12 6.31 29.29
C GLY A 38 -8.89 6.25 28.37
N VAL A 39 -8.32 5.04 28.24
CA VAL A 39 -7.11 4.76 27.47
C VAL A 39 -7.48 4.15 26.13
N TYR A 40 -6.92 4.68 25.05
CA TYR A 40 -7.08 4.16 23.70
C TYR A 40 -5.71 3.92 23.06
N ALA A 41 -5.59 2.85 22.29
CA ALA A 41 -4.42 2.61 21.45
C ALA A 41 -4.81 2.95 20.01
N GLY A 42 -3.99 3.78 19.37
CA GLY A 42 -4.14 4.14 17.97
C GLY A 42 -2.89 3.71 17.20
N GLY A 43 -3.09 3.24 15.98
CA GLY A 43 -2.01 2.76 15.13
C GLY A 43 -2.19 3.26 13.72
N SER A 44 -1.09 3.49 13.01
CA SER A 44 -1.12 3.83 11.61
C SER A 44 0.13 3.38 10.87
N LEU A 45 -0.10 2.99 9.62
CA LEU A 45 0.89 2.48 8.70
C LEU A 45 0.90 3.40 7.47
N GLY A 46 2.05 4.03 7.23
CA GLY A 46 2.31 4.85 6.06
C GLY A 46 3.21 4.12 5.07
N LEU A 47 2.84 4.12 3.79
CA LEU A 47 3.70 3.69 2.69
C LEU A 47 4.00 4.91 1.81
N HIS A 48 5.26 5.11 1.46
CA HIS A 48 5.66 6.23 0.61
C HIS A 48 6.54 5.75 -0.54
N LYS A 49 6.03 5.84 -1.78
CA LYS A 49 6.77 5.45 -2.99
C LYS A 49 6.74 6.61 -3.99
N GLY A 50 7.81 7.42 -4.00
CA GLY A 50 7.89 8.60 -4.86
C GLY A 50 6.73 9.57 -4.60
N PRO A 51 5.97 10.02 -5.61
CA PRO A 51 4.84 10.94 -5.40
C PRO A 51 3.61 10.28 -4.76
N LEU A 52 3.58 8.95 -4.61
CA LEU A 52 2.44 8.22 -4.06
C LEU A 52 2.65 7.97 -2.56
N SER A 53 1.67 8.36 -1.74
CA SER A 53 1.64 8.09 -0.30
C SER A 53 0.31 7.44 0.07
N LEU A 54 0.37 6.33 0.80
CA LEU A 54 -0.79 5.62 1.34
C LEU A 54 -0.71 5.62 2.86
N TYR A 55 -1.83 5.89 3.52
CA TYR A 55 -1.90 5.92 4.97
C TYR A 55 -3.12 5.12 5.43
N LEU A 56 -2.90 4.18 6.36
CA LEU A 56 -3.92 3.31 6.93
C LEU A 56 -3.84 3.44 8.44
N GLY A 57 -4.90 3.90 9.10
CA GLY A 57 -4.96 4.06 10.55
C GLY A 57 -6.18 3.39 11.17
N PHE A 58 -6.08 3.03 12.45
CA PHE A 58 -7.16 2.51 13.28
C PHE A 58 -7.07 3.08 14.71
#